data_AF-A0A9X8P680-F1
#
_entry.id   AF-A0A9X8P680-F1
#
_cell.length_a   1.000
_cell.length_b   1.000
_cell.length_c   1.000
_cell.angle_alpha   90.00
_cell.angle_beta   90.00
_cell.angle_gamma   90.00
#
_symmetry.space_group_name_H-M   'P 1'
#
loop_
_entity.id
_entity.type
_entity.pdbx_description
1 polymer ?
#
loop_
_entity_poly.entity_id
_entity_poly.type
_entity_poly.pdbx_seq_one_letter_code
_entity_poly.pdbx_strand_id
1 'polypeptide(L)'
;MKVLSTSSVMHDFNHVVVPQQNDVSQPWRSAIRMQLSKLLLGMALLFCFLTPTYAADAASFKMSAQTFADRMNANLAKLNIPLKLTINLEKGTSVDDFQHIFNEHVGLIGSVASKTQKLNGLVILNATSESPEATRQNLQIVTAAFSALLGENSSGENSLESPEITAMMFSLLQDSQTSGKGMRQLGNVRFTATTNEDTDIIFTAEPVL
;
A
#
# COMPACT_ATOMS: atom_id res chain seq x y z
N MET A 1 9.83 -51.18 60.66
CA MET A 1 10.80 -52.15 60.09
C MET A 1 10.69 -52.10 58.57
N LYS A 2 11.83 -51.92 57.86
CA LYS A 2 12.22 -52.46 56.53
C LYS A 2 11.20 -52.35 55.35
N VAL A 3 11.51 -52.03 54.09
CA VAL A 3 12.74 -51.87 53.29
C VAL A 3 12.28 -51.25 51.94
N LEU A 4 13.16 -50.48 51.30
CA LEU A 4 13.08 -50.01 49.91
C LEU A 4 12.98 -51.19 48.91
N SER A 5 12.22 -51.06 47.82
CA SER A 5 12.64 -51.67 46.56
C SER A 5 12.07 -50.93 45.35
N THR A 6 12.99 -50.31 44.62
CA THR A 6 12.91 -49.87 43.24
C THR A 6 12.94 -51.07 42.31
N SER A 7 12.10 -51.08 41.27
CA SER A 7 12.36 -51.85 40.05
C SER A 7 11.88 -51.05 38.84
N SER A 8 12.84 -50.64 38.03
CA SER A 8 12.70 -50.06 36.69
C SER A 8 12.48 -51.16 35.65
N VAL A 9 11.56 -50.98 34.70
CA VAL A 9 11.72 -51.38 33.29
C VAL A 9 10.87 -50.44 32.44
N MET A 10 11.48 -49.81 31.42
CA MET A 10 10.82 -49.01 30.39
C MET A 10 10.06 -49.90 29.40
N HIS A 11 8.89 -49.45 28.93
CA HIS A 11 8.55 -49.39 27.50
C HIS A 11 7.18 -48.70 27.28
N ASP A 12 7.19 -47.72 26.37
CA ASP A 12 6.13 -47.23 25.47
C ASP A 12 4.70 -46.98 25.99
N PHE A 13 4.28 -45.71 25.98
CA PHE A 13 3.48 -45.10 24.91
C PHE A 13 3.05 -43.70 25.37
N ASN A 14 3.76 -42.67 24.91
CA ASN A 14 3.33 -41.28 25.03
C ASN A 14 2.11 -41.06 24.13
N HIS A 15 0.92 -41.00 24.73
CA HIS A 15 -0.19 -40.24 24.15
C HIS A 15 -0.28 -38.88 24.85
N VAL A 16 0.62 -37.99 24.46
CA VAL A 16 0.41 -36.56 24.63
C VAL A 16 -0.63 -36.15 23.58
N VAL A 17 -1.87 -35.95 24.01
CA VAL A 17 -2.88 -35.26 23.22
C VAL A 17 -2.46 -33.79 23.16
N VAL A 18 -1.80 -33.42 22.06
CA VAL A 18 -1.55 -32.03 21.69
C VAL A 18 -2.88 -31.45 21.18
N PRO A 19 -3.33 -30.26 21.63
CA PRO A 19 -4.48 -29.61 21.02
C PRO A 19 -4.09 -29.24 19.59
N GLN A 20 -4.84 -29.79 18.63
CA GLN A 20 -4.75 -29.48 17.22
C GLN A 20 -5.06 -27.98 17.03
N GLN A 21 -4.02 -27.15 17.02
CA GLN A 21 -4.11 -25.78 16.52
C GLN A 21 -4.38 -25.86 15.03
N ASN A 22 -5.59 -25.46 14.65
CA ASN A 22 -6.00 -25.30 13.27
C ASN A 22 -5.09 -24.29 12.56
N ASP A 23 -4.19 -24.82 11.73
CA ASP A 23 -3.31 -24.09 10.83
C ASP A 23 -4.09 -23.61 9.58
N VAL A 24 -5.24 -22.95 9.80
CA VAL A 24 -6.18 -22.53 8.75
C VAL A 24 -5.89 -21.10 8.26
N SER A 25 -5.01 -20.35 8.93
CA SER A 25 -4.66 -18.97 8.57
C SER A 25 -3.52 -18.84 7.54
N GLN A 26 -2.74 -19.90 7.29
CA GLN A 26 -1.64 -19.88 6.32
C GLN A 26 -2.06 -19.94 4.83
N PRO A 27 -3.02 -20.78 4.40
CA PRO A 27 -3.32 -20.94 2.98
C PRO A 27 -4.00 -19.71 2.37
N TRP A 28 -4.78 -18.97 3.17
CA TRP A 28 -5.47 -17.77 2.68
C TRP A 28 -4.52 -16.57 2.52
N ARG A 29 -3.57 -16.40 3.44
CA ARG A 29 -2.52 -15.38 3.32
C ARG A 29 -1.66 -15.58 2.08
N SER A 30 -1.37 -16.83 1.67
CA SER A 30 -0.64 -17.07 0.43
C SER A 30 -1.50 -16.80 -0.81
N ALA A 31 -2.80 -17.14 -0.77
CA ALA A 31 -3.72 -16.90 -1.88
C ALA A 31 -3.94 -15.40 -2.14
N ILE A 32 -4.19 -14.60 -1.10
CA ILE A 32 -4.35 -13.13 -1.22
C ILE A 32 -3.04 -12.49 -1.70
N ARG A 33 -1.91 -12.89 -1.13
CA ARG A 33 -0.60 -12.38 -1.54
C ARG A 33 -0.32 -12.71 -3.00
N MET A 34 -0.75 -13.88 -3.48
CA MET A 34 -0.61 -14.30 -4.87
C MET A 34 -1.56 -13.55 -5.80
N GLN A 35 -2.76 -13.17 -5.33
CA GLN A 35 -3.74 -12.37 -6.08
C GLN A 35 -3.29 -10.91 -6.18
N LEU A 36 -2.82 -10.30 -5.09
CA LEU A 36 -2.20 -8.97 -5.08
C LEU A 36 -0.94 -8.93 -5.96
N SER A 37 -0.10 -9.98 -5.89
CA SER A 37 1.08 -10.10 -6.75
C SER A 37 0.70 -10.22 -8.23
N LYS A 38 -0.33 -11.00 -8.57
CA LYS A 38 -0.84 -11.11 -9.95
C LYS A 38 -1.49 -9.82 -10.44
N LEU A 39 -2.17 -9.09 -9.56
CA LEU A 39 -2.78 -7.80 -9.89
C LEU A 39 -1.71 -6.72 -10.09
N LEU A 40 -0.70 -6.68 -9.20
CA LEU A 40 0.50 -5.84 -9.35
C LEU A 40 1.24 -6.17 -10.64
N LEU A 41 1.41 -7.46 -10.96
CA LEU A 41 2.08 -7.89 -12.19
C LEU A 41 1.25 -7.55 -13.45
N GLY A 42 -0.07 -7.75 -13.41
CA GLY A 42 -0.98 -7.41 -14.50
C GLY A 42 -1.08 -5.90 -14.75
N MET A 43 -1.04 -5.10 -13.68
CA MET A 43 -0.99 -3.64 -13.74
C MET A 43 0.39 -3.11 -14.16
N ALA A 44 1.49 -3.71 -13.69
CA ALA A 44 2.83 -3.40 -14.16
C ALA A 44 2.95 -3.63 -15.67
N LEU A 45 2.37 -4.74 -16.17
CA LEU A 45 2.29 -5.02 -17.60
C LEU A 45 1.45 -3.97 -18.35
N LEU A 46 0.33 -3.49 -17.79
CA LEU A 46 -0.45 -2.38 -18.37
C LEU A 46 0.31 -1.04 -18.36
N PHE A 47 1.13 -0.78 -17.34
CA PHE A 47 1.99 0.40 -17.25
C PHE A 47 3.13 0.37 -18.28
N CYS A 48 3.64 -0.80 -18.65
CA CYS A 48 4.58 -0.93 -19.76
C CYS A 48 4.00 -0.46 -21.11
N PHE A 49 2.66 -0.42 -21.27
CA PHE A 49 2.00 -0.07 -22.53
C PHE A 49 1.34 1.32 -22.55
N LEU A 50 1.27 2.05 -21.43
CA LEU A 50 0.54 3.32 -21.36
C LEU A 50 1.35 4.60 -21.61
N THR A 51 2.67 4.58 -21.75
CA THR A 51 3.37 5.76 -22.32
C THR A 51 4.67 5.43 -23.07
N PRO A 52 4.66 5.43 -24.41
CA PRO A 52 5.82 5.79 -25.20
C PRO A 52 5.60 7.18 -25.80
N THR A 53 5.84 8.23 -25.02
CA THR A 53 5.98 9.58 -25.62
C THR A 53 7.00 10.41 -24.86
N TYR A 54 8.21 10.37 -25.39
CA TYR A 54 9.20 11.44 -25.44
C TYR A 54 9.51 12.20 -24.15
N ALA A 55 10.68 11.88 -23.62
CA ALA A 55 11.36 12.61 -22.58
C ALA A 55 11.83 14.00 -23.05
N ALA A 56 11.04 15.03 -22.78
CA ALA A 56 11.44 16.39 -22.41
C ALA A 56 10.22 17.04 -21.74
N ASP A 57 10.28 17.33 -20.44
CA ASP A 57 9.16 17.83 -19.60
C ASP A 57 7.98 16.87 -19.37
N ALA A 58 8.25 15.64 -18.93
CA ALA A 58 7.20 14.86 -18.26
C ALA A 58 6.77 15.59 -16.98
N ALA A 59 5.48 15.88 -16.85
CA ALA A 59 4.90 16.46 -15.64
C ALA A 59 5.38 15.65 -14.42
N SER A 60 5.78 16.35 -13.35
CA SER A 60 6.31 15.71 -12.15
C SER A 60 5.80 16.40 -10.89
N PHE A 61 5.81 15.67 -9.78
CA PHE A 61 5.50 16.22 -8.46
C PHE A 61 6.62 17.14 -7.92
N LYS A 62 7.67 17.40 -8.71
CA LYS A 62 8.87 18.17 -8.33
C LYS A 62 9.62 17.65 -7.10
N MET A 63 9.23 16.49 -6.56
CA MET A 63 9.87 15.80 -5.43
C MET A 63 10.63 14.55 -5.89
N SER A 64 11.63 14.14 -5.10
CA SER A 64 12.30 12.85 -5.30
C SER A 64 11.49 11.71 -4.68
N ALA A 65 11.74 10.48 -5.12
CA ALA A 65 11.16 9.29 -4.51
C ALA A 65 11.51 9.19 -3.01
N GLN A 66 12.77 9.48 -2.65
CA GLN A 66 13.19 9.44 -1.24
C GLN A 66 12.47 10.48 -0.39
N THR A 67 12.30 11.71 -0.89
CA THR A 67 11.53 12.75 -0.18
C THR A 67 10.09 12.32 0.06
N PHE A 68 9.47 11.64 -0.91
CA PHE A 68 8.16 11.05 -0.75
C PHE A 68 8.17 9.95 0.34
N ALA A 69 9.15 9.05 0.34
CA ALA A 69 9.27 8.02 1.37
C ALA A 69 9.44 8.59 2.78
N ASP A 70 10.25 9.63 2.94
CA ASP A 70 10.48 10.27 4.23
C ASP A 70 9.19 10.89 4.78
N ARG A 71 8.44 11.59 3.92
CA ARG A 71 7.13 12.18 4.27
C ARG A 71 6.09 11.11 4.58
N MET A 72 6.01 10.06 3.77
CA MET A 72 5.11 8.93 3.99
C MET A 72 5.39 8.25 5.34
N ASN A 73 6.66 7.98 5.63
CA ASN A 73 7.08 7.37 6.90
C ASN A 73 6.77 8.28 8.10
N ALA A 74 6.95 9.60 7.96
CA ALA A 74 6.55 10.56 8.99
C ALA A 74 5.02 10.54 9.23
N ASN A 75 4.22 10.46 8.17
CA ASN A 75 2.77 10.36 8.26
C ASN A 75 2.32 9.04 8.93
N LEU A 76 2.92 7.90 8.55
CA LEU A 76 2.63 6.60 9.19
C LEU A 76 2.97 6.61 10.68
N ALA A 77 4.11 7.21 11.05
CA ALA A 77 4.51 7.35 12.45
C ALA A 77 3.50 8.18 13.25
N LYS A 78 3.02 9.31 12.71
CA LYS A 78 1.96 10.13 13.34
C LYS A 78 0.66 9.36 13.56
N LEU A 79 0.32 8.47 12.62
CA LEU A 79 -0.88 7.63 12.71
C LEU A 79 -0.69 6.40 13.62
N ASN A 80 0.49 6.23 14.23
CA ASN A 80 0.86 5.03 15.00
C ASN A 80 0.72 3.73 14.18
N ILE A 81 0.99 3.79 12.87
CA ILE A 81 0.99 2.62 11.99
C ILE A 81 2.43 2.10 11.91
N PRO A 82 2.74 0.89 12.43
CA PRO A 82 4.10 0.36 12.54
C PRO A 82 4.60 -0.23 11.21
N LEU A 83 4.40 0.48 10.10
CA LEU A 83 4.82 0.11 8.75
C LEU A 83 5.80 1.15 8.23
N LYS A 84 6.66 0.76 7.29
CA LYS A 84 7.68 1.65 6.73
C LYS A 84 7.85 1.44 5.24
N LEU A 85 7.67 2.51 4.48
CA LEU A 85 8.05 2.56 3.07
C LEU A 85 9.57 2.58 2.94
N THR A 86 10.09 1.58 2.25
CA THR A 86 11.49 1.53 1.80
C THR A 86 11.47 1.47 0.28
N ILE A 87 12.16 2.42 -0.36
CA ILE A 87 12.22 2.52 -1.82
C ILE A 87 13.48 1.84 -2.33
N ASN A 88 13.28 0.83 -3.18
CA ASN A 88 14.32 0.26 -4.01
C ASN A 88 13.92 0.54 -5.45
N LEU A 89 14.68 1.40 -6.15
CA LEU A 89 14.38 1.76 -7.53
C LEU A 89 14.84 0.65 -8.48
N GLU A 90 13.93 0.18 -9.32
CA GLU A 90 14.20 -0.67 -10.46
C GLU A 90 14.38 0.21 -11.70
N LYS A 91 15.50 0.03 -12.41
CA LYS A 91 15.84 0.86 -13.57
C LYS A 91 15.08 0.40 -14.80
N GLY A 92 14.35 1.31 -15.41
CA GLY A 92 13.73 1.11 -16.72
C GLY A 92 14.44 1.87 -17.84
N THR A 93 13.90 1.78 -19.05
CA THR A 93 14.47 2.45 -20.24
C THR A 93 14.12 3.94 -20.30
N SER A 94 12.97 4.34 -19.75
CA SER A 94 12.49 5.73 -19.75
C SER A 94 11.95 6.21 -18.41
N VAL A 95 11.51 5.28 -17.56
CA VAL A 95 10.96 5.50 -16.24
C VAL A 95 11.58 4.45 -15.32
N ASP A 96 12.08 4.88 -14.17
CA ASP A 96 12.46 4.00 -13.07
C ASP A 96 11.21 3.82 -12.19
N ASP A 97 11.01 2.65 -11.60
CA ASP A 97 9.88 2.42 -10.69
C ASP A 97 10.33 1.87 -9.35
N PHE A 98 9.42 1.89 -8.38
CA PHE A 98 9.58 1.15 -7.14
C PHE A 98 8.24 0.54 -6.75
N GLN A 99 8.31 -0.61 -6.11
CA GLN A 99 7.14 -1.32 -5.60
C GLN A 99 7.31 -1.58 -4.11
N HIS A 100 6.23 -1.43 -3.37
CA HIS A 100 6.21 -1.69 -1.93
C HIS A 100 4.88 -2.29 -1.52
N ILE A 101 4.92 -3.33 -0.69
CA ILE A 101 3.74 -3.95 -0.09
C ILE A 101 3.76 -3.60 1.39
N PHE A 102 2.75 -2.84 1.84
CA PHE A 102 2.63 -2.44 3.25
C PHE A 102 2.07 -3.59 4.08
N ASN A 103 1.03 -4.26 3.57
CA ASN A 103 0.40 -5.44 4.15
C ASN A 103 -0.26 -6.27 3.05
N GLU A 104 -0.99 -7.33 3.39
CA GLU A 104 -1.68 -8.21 2.45
C GLU A 104 -2.77 -7.51 1.61
N HIS A 105 -3.21 -6.32 2.00
CA HIS A 105 -4.28 -5.57 1.33
C HIS A 105 -3.78 -4.31 0.60
N VAL A 106 -2.63 -3.74 0.99
CA VAL A 106 -2.16 -2.46 0.46
C VAL A 106 -0.80 -2.57 -0.21
N GLY A 107 -0.79 -2.30 -1.50
CA GLY A 107 0.42 -2.20 -2.33
C GLY A 107 0.57 -0.82 -2.94
N LEU A 108 1.80 -0.38 -3.16
CA LEU A 108 2.16 0.90 -3.75
C LEU A 108 3.17 0.67 -4.89
N ILE A 109 2.91 1.30 -6.03
CA ILE A 109 3.86 1.46 -7.13
C ILE A 109 4.09 2.95 -7.32
N GLY A 110 5.35 3.36 -7.40
CA GLY A 110 5.71 4.73 -7.75
C GLY A 110 6.60 4.76 -8.98
N SER A 111 6.42 5.79 -9.80
CA SER A 111 7.16 6.01 -11.03
C SER A 111 8.04 7.25 -10.89
N VAL A 112 9.25 7.17 -11.43
CA VAL A 112 10.28 8.21 -11.39
C VAL A 112 10.81 8.44 -12.79
N ALA A 113 10.78 9.69 -13.26
CA ALA A 113 11.32 10.03 -14.56
C ALA A 113 12.86 9.87 -14.54
N SER A 114 13.42 8.94 -15.32
CA SER A 114 14.85 8.57 -15.24
C SER A 114 15.78 9.76 -15.49
N LYS A 115 15.37 10.75 -16.30
CA LYS A 115 16.16 11.97 -16.58
C LYS A 115 16.23 12.95 -15.41
N THR A 116 15.10 13.21 -14.74
CA THR A 116 15.01 14.25 -13.70
C THR A 116 15.12 13.67 -12.29
N GLN A 117 15.00 12.34 -12.16
CA GLN A 117 14.93 11.62 -10.89
C GLN A 117 13.80 12.17 -9.98
N LYS A 118 12.73 12.67 -10.62
CA LYS A 118 11.53 13.18 -9.95
C LYS A 118 10.39 12.18 -10.06
N LEU A 119 9.65 12.05 -8.96
CA LEU A 119 8.43 11.27 -8.90
C LEU A 119 7.40 11.86 -9.89
N ASN A 120 6.82 11.01 -10.73
CA ASN A 120 5.88 11.41 -11.78
C ASN A 120 4.56 10.62 -11.78
N GLY A 121 4.41 9.62 -10.91
CA GLY A 121 3.13 8.93 -10.72
C GLY A 121 3.13 8.05 -9.48
N LEU A 122 1.96 7.84 -8.89
CA LEU A 122 1.71 6.83 -7.87
C LEU A 122 0.47 6.02 -8.21
N VAL A 123 0.53 4.73 -7.88
CA VAL A 123 -0.60 3.80 -7.88
C VAL A 123 -0.62 3.08 -6.55
N ILE A 124 -1.77 3.09 -5.87
CA ILE A 124 -1.98 2.37 -4.62
C ILE A 124 -3.13 1.39 -4.85
N LEU A 125 -2.85 0.11 -4.66
CA LEU A 125 -3.87 -0.93 -4.62
C LEU A 125 -4.33 -1.08 -3.18
N ASN A 126 -5.64 -1.03 -2.97
CA ASN A 126 -6.26 -1.30 -1.68
C ASN A 126 -7.32 -2.39 -1.86
N ALA A 127 -6.95 -3.61 -1.52
CA ALA A 127 -7.86 -4.74 -1.55
C ALA A 127 -8.84 -4.70 -0.37
N THR A 128 -10.05 -5.20 -0.60
CA THR A 128 -11.07 -5.26 0.44
C THR A 128 -10.62 -6.14 1.61
N SER A 129 -11.10 -5.83 2.82
CA SER A 129 -10.83 -6.62 4.02
C SER A 129 -12.12 -6.84 4.81
N GLU A 130 -12.29 -8.05 5.33
CA GLU A 130 -13.44 -8.39 6.18
C GLU A 130 -13.39 -7.70 7.56
N SER A 131 -12.20 -7.27 8.01
CA SER A 131 -12.04 -6.53 9.25
C SER A 131 -12.29 -5.03 9.02
N PRO A 132 -13.26 -4.41 9.72
CA PRO A 132 -13.45 -2.96 9.69
C PRO A 132 -12.21 -2.19 10.15
N GLU A 133 -11.48 -2.72 11.14
CA GLU A 133 -10.25 -2.12 11.65
C GLU A 133 -9.14 -2.12 10.59
N ALA A 134 -8.97 -3.25 9.90
CA ALA A 134 -8.01 -3.38 8.80
C ALA A 134 -8.39 -2.45 7.64
N THR A 135 -9.67 -2.41 7.26
CA THR A 135 -10.18 -1.49 6.22
C THR A 135 -9.86 -0.03 6.56
N ARG A 136 -10.11 0.38 7.82
CA ARG A 136 -9.78 1.72 8.29
C ARG A 136 -8.28 2.00 8.21
N GLN A 137 -7.44 1.09 8.70
CA GLN A 137 -5.99 1.25 8.65
C GLN A 137 -5.47 1.34 7.21
N ASN A 138 -6.01 0.53 6.30
CA ASN A 138 -5.63 0.55 4.89
C ASN A 138 -5.95 1.91 4.24
N LEU A 139 -7.12 2.48 4.53
CA LEU A 139 -7.46 3.83 4.07
C LEU A 139 -6.58 4.91 4.71
N GLN A 140 -6.13 4.73 5.95
CA GLN A 140 -5.16 5.62 6.58
C GLN A 140 -3.79 5.57 5.87
N ILE A 141 -3.35 4.40 5.40
CA ILE A 141 -2.11 4.26 4.60
C ILE A 141 -2.26 5.02 3.27
N VAL A 142 -3.39 4.85 2.57
CA VAL A 142 -3.67 5.58 1.32
C VAL A 142 -3.67 7.10 1.55
N THR A 143 -4.36 7.55 2.60
CA THR A 143 -4.42 8.97 2.98
C THR A 143 -3.05 9.53 3.33
N ALA A 144 -2.22 8.76 4.04
CA ALA A 144 -0.84 9.13 4.36
C ALA A 144 0.02 9.33 3.10
N ALA A 145 -0.16 8.49 2.08
CA ALA A 145 0.55 8.61 0.81
C ALA A 145 0.11 9.85 0.02
N PHE A 146 -1.18 10.13 -0.06
CA PHE A 146 -1.69 11.34 -0.73
C PHE A 146 -1.26 12.62 0.00
N SER A 147 -1.27 12.60 1.34
CA SER A 147 -0.70 13.69 2.14
C SER A 147 0.80 13.86 1.90
N ALA A 148 1.57 12.77 1.80
CA ALA A 148 3.01 12.85 1.54
C ALA A 148 3.32 13.52 0.19
N LEU A 149 2.48 13.30 -0.83
CA LEU A 149 2.55 13.98 -2.12
C LEU A 149 2.26 15.47 -2.02
N LEU A 150 1.20 15.87 -1.31
CA LEU A 150 0.85 17.29 -1.19
C LEU A 150 1.84 18.06 -0.30
N GLY A 151 2.46 17.39 0.68
CA GLY A 151 3.39 18.02 1.62
C GLY A 151 2.67 18.88 2.65
N GLU A 152 3.27 20.02 2.99
CA GLU A 152 2.67 21.01 3.88
C GLU A 152 1.62 21.83 3.11
N ASN A 153 0.50 22.12 3.75
CA ASN A 153 -0.51 23.01 3.20
C ASN A 153 -0.02 24.48 3.24
N SER A 154 -0.82 25.41 2.70
CA SER A 154 -0.49 26.84 2.66
C SER A 154 -0.29 27.50 4.04
N SER A 155 -0.71 26.85 5.13
CA SER A 155 -0.45 27.29 6.51
C SER A 155 0.82 26.70 7.12
N GLY A 156 1.59 25.89 6.38
CA GLY A 156 2.79 25.19 6.90
C GLY A 156 2.47 24.00 7.79
N GLU A 157 1.20 23.58 7.86
CA GLU A 157 0.76 22.40 8.60
C GLU A 157 0.83 21.16 7.70
N ASN A 158 1.09 20.01 8.30
CA ASN A 158 1.12 18.75 7.57
C ASN A 158 -0.28 18.47 7.00
N SER A 159 -0.37 18.22 5.69
CA SER A 159 -1.65 17.99 5.00
C SER A 159 -2.44 16.78 5.52
N LEU A 160 -1.84 15.88 6.28
CA LEU A 160 -2.50 14.69 6.83
C LEU A 160 -3.72 15.03 7.69
N GLU A 161 -3.66 16.14 8.42
CA GLU A 161 -4.74 16.61 9.29
C GLU A 161 -5.56 17.73 8.63
N SER A 162 -5.26 18.04 7.36
CA SER A 162 -5.97 19.08 6.63
C SER A 162 -7.43 18.66 6.37
N PRO A 163 -8.40 19.55 6.63
CA PRO A 163 -9.79 19.36 6.21
C PRO A 163 -9.91 19.10 4.71
N GLU A 164 -9.01 19.66 3.90
CA GLU A 164 -8.98 19.51 2.45
C GLU A 164 -8.64 18.07 2.01
N ILE A 165 -7.63 17.45 2.64
CA ILE A 165 -7.29 16.03 2.39
C ILE A 165 -8.43 15.12 2.80
N THR A 166 -9.03 15.39 3.97
CA THR A 166 -10.14 14.58 4.50
C THR A 166 -11.35 14.66 3.57
N ALA A 167 -11.74 15.87 3.16
CA ALA A 167 -12.86 16.09 2.24
C ALA A 167 -12.60 15.46 0.87
N MET A 168 -11.37 15.60 0.35
CA MET A 168 -10.96 15.00 -0.91
C MET A 168 -11.03 13.47 -0.86
N MET A 169 -10.52 12.83 0.19
CA MET A 169 -10.59 11.37 0.32
C MET A 169 -12.02 10.87 0.47
N PHE A 170 -12.82 11.52 1.30
CA PHE A 170 -14.24 11.16 1.45
C PHE A 170 -14.98 11.22 0.11
N SER A 171 -14.79 12.33 -0.61
CA SER A 171 -15.33 12.54 -1.94
C SER A 171 -14.89 11.48 -2.96
N LEU A 172 -13.60 11.15 -3.00
CA LEU A 172 -13.06 10.14 -3.91
C LEU A 172 -13.69 8.78 -3.67
N LEU A 173 -13.79 8.37 -2.41
CA LEU A 173 -14.37 7.09 -2.02
C LEU A 173 -15.87 7.03 -2.32
N GLN A 174 -16.60 8.09 -1.98
CA GLN A 174 -18.03 8.17 -2.25
C GLN A 174 -18.33 8.04 -3.75
N ASP A 175 -17.61 8.81 -4.59
CA ASP A 175 -17.82 8.77 -6.03
C ASP A 175 -17.37 7.43 -6.63
N SER A 176 -16.26 6.85 -6.16
CA SER A 176 -15.78 5.56 -6.67
C SER A 176 -16.74 4.42 -6.35
N GLN A 177 -17.33 4.42 -5.14
CA GLN A 177 -18.28 3.39 -4.73
C GLN A 177 -19.65 3.53 -5.39
N THR A 178 -20.08 4.75 -5.72
CA THR A 178 -21.39 5.00 -6.34
C THR A 178 -21.37 4.89 -7.87
N SER A 179 -20.27 5.26 -8.51
CA SER A 179 -20.17 5.35 -9.98
C SER A 179 -19.06 4.49 -10.59
N GLY A 180 -18.29 3.76 -9.77
CA GLY A 180 -17.11 3.00 -10.17
C GLY A 180 -15.84 3.84 -10.25
N LYS A 181 -15.93 5.18 -10.30
CA LYS A 181 -14.77 6.07 -10.40
C LYS A 181 -14.98 7.43 -9.74
N GLY A 182 -14.10 7.79 -8.82
CA GLY A 182 -13.97 9.13 -8.25
C GLY A 182 -12.73 9.85 -8.77
N MET A 183 -12.82 11.17 -8.99
CA MET A 183 -11.68 12.00 -9.39
C MET A 183 -11.71 13.34 -8.66
N ARG A 184 -10.56 13.77 -8.13
CA ARG A 184 -10.38 15.09 -7.52
C ARG A 184 -9.04 15.67 -7.94
N GLN A 185 -8.93 16.99 -7.99
CA GLN A 185 -7.68 17.68 -8.26
C GLN A 185 -7.42 18.67 -7.14
N LEU A 186 -6.22 18.62 -6.56
CA LEU A 186 -5.74 19.60 -5.60
C LEU A 186 -4.43 20.17 -6.12
N GLY A 187 -4.40 21.49 -6.34
CA GLY A 187 -3.30 22.15 -7.05
C GLY A 187 -3.02 21.48 -8.40
N ASN A 188 -1.76 21.08 -8.61
CA ASN A 188 -1.30 20.43 -9.84
C ASN A 188 -1.26 18.90 -9.71
N VAL A 189 -2.04 18.31 -8.80
CA VAL A 189 -2.13 16.86 -8.62
C VAL A 189 -3.57 16.41 -8.82
N ARG A 190 -3.76 15.45 -9.72
CA ARG A 190 -5.03 14.75 -9.92
C ARG A 190 -4.98 13.41 -9.18
N PHE A 191 -5.98 13.20 -8.35
CA PHE A 191 -6.21 11.98 -7.61
C PHE A 191 -7.41 11.24 -8.20
N THR A 192 -7.30 9.94 -8.35
CA THR A 192 -8.39 9.07 -8.82
C THR A 192 -8.57 7.91 -7.87
N ALA A 193 -9.81 7.45 -7.69
CA ALA A 193 -10.15 6.20 -7.04
C ALA A 193 -11.05 5.40 -7.99
N THR A 194 -10.67 4.18 -8.34
CA THR A 194 -11.48 3.30 -9.20
C THR A 194 -11.81 2.04 -8.41
N THR A 195 -13.10 1.76 -8.25
CA THR A 195 -13.58 0.58 -7.53
C THR A 195 -13.90 -0.53 -8.55
N ASN A 196 -13.32 -1.71 -8.36
CA ASN A 196 -13.61 -2.87 -9.22
C ASN A 196 -14.84 -3.66 -8.72
N GLU A 197 -15.20 -4.72 -9.45
CA GLU A 197 -16.33 -5.60 -9.10
C GLU A 197 -16.13 -6.32 -7.75
N ASP A 198 -14.88 -6.59 -7.38
CA ASP A 198 -14.48 -7.22 -6.12
C ASP A 198 -14.39 -6.24 -4.94
N THR A 199 -14.84 -4.99 -5.12
CA THR A 199 -14.77 -3.87 -4.16
C THR A 199 -13.36 -3.37 -3.81
N ASP A 200 -12.32 -3.90 -4.45
CA ASP A 200 -10.97 -3.35 -4.36
C ASP A 200 -10.94 -1.97 -4.99
N ILE A 201 -10.09 -1.10 -4.45
CA ILE A 201 -9.94 0.27 -4.92
C ILE A 201 -8.51 0.50 -5.40
N ILE A 202 -8.39 0.95 -6.64
CA ILE A 202 -7.16 1.45 -7.22
C ILE A 202 -7.15 2.96 -7.07
N PHE A 203 -6.24 3.46 -6.24
CA PHE A 203 -5.98 4.89 -6.13
C PHE A 203 -4.81 5.26 -7.03
N THR A 204 -4.92 6.40 -7.71
CA THR A 204 -3.80 6.95 -8.48
C THR A 204 -3.60 8.42 -8.14
N ALA A 205 -2.36 8.87 -8.27
CA ALA A 205 -2.02 10.27 -8.27
C ALA A 205 -1.11 10.57 -9.45
N GLU A 206 -1.44 11.62 -10.21
CA GLU A 206 -0.68 12.07 -11.37
C GLU A 206 -0.54 13.61 -11.37
N PRO A 207 0.62 14.14 -11.80
CA PRO A 207 0.80 15.58 -11.96
C PRO A 207 0.02 16.07 -13.18
N VAL A 208 -0.63 17.23 -13.05
CA VAL A 208 -1.35 17.92 -14.13
C VAL A 208 -0.45 19.05 -14.66
N LEU A 209 -0.37 19.17 -15.99
CA LEU A 209 0.36 20.22 -16.71
C LEU A 209 -0.29 21.60 -16.56
#